data_AF-A0A4Y9AFL3-F1
#
_entry.id   AF-A0A4Y9AFL3-F1
#
_cell.length_a   1.000
_cell.length_b   1.000
_cell.length_c   1.000
_cell.angle_alpha   90.00
_cell.angle_beta   90.00
_cell.angle_gamma   90.00
#
_symmetry.space_group_name_H-M   'P 1'
#
loop_
_entity.id
_entity.type
_entity.pdbx_description
1 polymer ?
#
loop_
_entity_poly.entity_id
_entity_poly.type
_entity_poly.pdbx_seq_one_letter_code
_entity_poly.pdbx_strand_id
1 'polypeptide(L)'
;MALFSGTIQTLESSLNYASAKNRAISNNIANVDTPGFKAKNVEFRNVLNDEMTASLESKRTHEKHLPFNHLNTDQPFRTVSRQHTSYNHNGNNVDIDKEMAELAKNQIYYQALADRISGKFNSLKTAVGGGR
;
A
#
# COMPACT_ATOMS: atom_id res chain seq x y z
N MET A 1 -15.90 18.01 13.70
CA MET A 1 -14.79 18.91 13.30
C MET A 1 -13.56 18.07 13.01
N ALA A 2 -13.31 17.72 11.75
CA ALA A 2 -12.18 16.89 11.33
C ALA A 2 -11.33 17.63 10.29
N LEU A 3 -10.90 18.86 10.60
CA LEU A 3 -10.16 19.70 9.64
C LEU A 3 -8.75 19.16 9.31
N PHE A 4 -8.23 18.20 10.08
CA PHE A 4 -6.87 17.66 9.91
C PHE A 4 -6.74 16.13 10.03
N SER A 5 -7.80 15.41 10.41
CA SER A 5 -7.74 13.97 10.70
C SER A 5 -7.50 13.13 9.43
N GLY A 6 -8.15 13.47 8.31
CA GLY A 6 -8.04 12.67 7.09
C GLY A 6 -6.63 12.61 6.49
N THR A 7 -5.91 13.74 6.43
CA THR A 7 -4.59 13.78 5.76
C THR A 7 -3.50 13.07 6.55
N ILE A 8 -3.54 13.12 7.89
CA ILE A 8 -2.55 12.40 8.71
C ILE A 8 -2.81 10.89 8.60
N GLN A 9 -4.07 10.47 8.65
CA GLN A 9 -4.48 9.08 8.47
C GLN A 9 -4.06 8.51 7.11
N THR A 10 -4.19 9.30 6.03
CA THR A 10 -3.78 8.86 4.69
C THR A 10 -2.26 8.77 4.55
N LEU A 11 -1.52 9.71 5.15
CA LEU A 11 -0.06 9.66 5.16
C LEU A 11 0.46 8.49 5.99
N GLU A 12 -0.14 8.21 7.15
CA GLU A 12 0.14 7.03 7.97
C GLU A 12 -0.12 5.74 7.18
N SER A 13 -1.28 5.63 6.53
CA SER A 13 -1.61 4.49 5.67
C SER A 13 -0.61 4.30 4.53
N SER A 14 -0.15 5.40 3.94
CA SER A 14 0.87 5.40 2.88
C SER A 14 2.24 4.96 3.42
N LEU A 15 2.59 5.36 4.64
CA LEU A 15 3.82 4.95 5.31
C LEU A 15 3.81 3.45 5.64
N ASN A 16 2.66 2.95 6.12
CA ASN A 16 2.44 1.53 6.36
C ASN A 16 2.56 0.71 5.06
N TYR A 17 2.01 1.23 3.95
CA TYR A 17 2.20 0.66 2.62
C TYR A 17 3.68 0.62 2.22
N ALA A 18 4.40 1.74 2.32
CA ALA A 18 5.81 1.80 1.97
C ALA A 18 6.66 0.84 2.82
N SER A 19 6.34 0.69 4.10
CA SER A 19 6.97 -0.29 4.99
C SER A 19 6.68 -1.73 4.55
N ALA A 20 5.42 -2.05 4.24
CA ALA A 20 5.04 -3.38 3.73
C ALA A 20 5.72 -3.71 2.40
N LYS A 21 5.82 -2.72 1.50
CA LYS A 21 6.52 -2.86 0.22
C LYS A 21 8.01 -3.13 0.41
N ASN A 22 8.67 -2.45 1.35
CA ASN A 22 10.08 -2.73 1.68
C ASN A 22 10.26 -4.18 2.16
N ARG A 23 9.39 -4.66 3.05
CA ARG A 23 9.42 -6.06 3.52
C ARG A 23 9.24 -7.06 2.37
N ALA A 24 8.32 -6.79 1.44
CA ALA A 24 8.10 -7.65 0.28
C ALA A 24 9.31 -7.69 -0.66
N ILE A 25 9.91 -6.53 -0.97
CA ILE A 25 11.12 -6.44 -1.79
C ILE A 25 12.29 -7.19 -1.11
N SER A 26 12.48 -6.96 0.19
CA SER A 26 13.50 -7.67 0.97
C SER A 26 13.30 -9.19 0.94
N ASN A 27 12.04 -9.65 1.02
CA ASN A 27 11.70 -11.07 0.91
C ASN A 27 12.02 -11.62 -0.49
N ASN A 28 11.75 -10.85 -1.55
CA ASN A 28 12.07 -11.26 -2.92
C ASN A 28 13.59 -11.36 -3.12
N ILE A 29 14.34 -10.33 -2.72
CA ILE A 29 15.81 -10.32 -2.82
C ILE A 29 16.42 -11.51 -2.08
N ALA A 30 15.95 -11.81 -0.86
CA ALA A 30 16.44 -12.95 -0.08
C ALA A 30 16.17 -14.32 -0.73
N ASN A 31 15.17 -14.42 -1.63
CA ASN A 31 14.77 -15.67 -2.30
C ASN A 31 15.07 -15.64 -3.81
N VAL A 32 15.97 -14.77 -4.28
CA VAL A 32 16.35 -14.69 -5.70
C VAL A 32 16.97 -15.99 -6.23
N ASP A 33 17.69 -16.72 -5.37
CA ASP A 33 18.32 -17.99 -5.74
C ASP A 33 17.47 -19.21 -5.35
N THR A 34 16.26 -19.01 -4.84
CA THR A 34 15.38 -20.11 -4.42
C THR A 34 14.57 -20.65 -5.62
N PRO A 35 14.76 -21.92 -6.03
CA PRO A 35 14.02 -22.50 -7.15
C PRO A 35 12.51 -22.50 -6.91
N GLY A 36 11.72 -22.17 -7.93
CA GLY A 36 10.26 -22.14 -7.86
C GLY A 36 9.63 -21.01 -7.02
N PHE A 37 10.43 -20.09 -6.47
CA PHE A 37 9.91 -18.96 -5.71
C PHE A 37 9.09 -18.00 -6.58
N LYS A 38 8.03 -17.42 -6.01
CA LYS A 38 7.16 -16.44 -6.67
C LYS A 38 7.25 -15.08 -6.00
N ALA A 39 7.68 -14.08 -6.77
CA ALA A 39 7.85 -12.70 -6.33
C ALA A 39 6.53 -12.13 -5.80
N LYS A 40 6.59 -11.56 -4.60
CA LYS A 40 5.47 -10.89 -3.94
C LYS A 40 5.56 -9.40 -4.21
N ASN A 41 4.43 -8.78 -4.53
CA ASN A 41 4.31 -7.35 -4.69
C ASN A 41 3.30 -6.81 -3.68
N VAL A 42 3.43 -5.53 -3.31
CA VAL A 42 2.44 -4.85 -2.47
C VAL A 42 1.81 -3.76 -3.33
N GLU A 43 0.50 -3.89 -3.53
CA GLU A 43 -0.31 -2.91 -4.24
C GLU A 43 -0.97 -1.99 -3.22
N PHE A 44 -0.82 -0.69 -3.42
CA PHE A 44 -1.57 0.29 -2.65
C PHE A 44 -3.03 0.13 -3.04
N ARG A 45 -3.90 -0.15 -2.07
CA ARG A 45 -5.33 -0.12 -2.36
C ARG A 45 -5.64 1.35 -2.57
N ASN A 46 -5.99 1.72 -3.80
CA ASN A 46 -6.49 3.06 -4.08
C ASN A 46 -7.79 3.22 -3.29
N VAL A 47 -7.68 3.75 -2.08
CA VAL A 47 -8.82 4.16 -1.25
C VAL A 47 -9.77 5.04 -2.08
N LEU A 48 -9.23 5.86 -3.00
CA LEU A 48 -10.01 6.63 -3.96
C LEU A 48 -10.88 5.78 -4.91
N ASN A 49 -10.37 4.64 -5.41
CA ASN A 49 -11.15 3.73 -6.27
C ASN A 49 -12.17 2.94 -5.44
N ASP A 50 -11.83 2.58 -4.20
CA ASP A 50 -12.76 1.91 -3.27
C ASP A 50 -13.89 2.86 -2.85
N GLU A 51 -13.63 4.14 -2.58
CA GLU A 51 -14.67 5.17 -2.31
C GLU A 51 -15.52 5.46 -3.57
N MET A 52 -14.89 5.49 -4.74
CA MET A 52 -15.60 5.67 -6.02
C MET A 52 -16.44 4.44 -6.39
N THR A 53 -16.14 3.26 -5.85
CA THR A 53 -16.97 2.04 -5.98
C THR A 53 -17.89 1.78 -4.79
N ALA A 54 -17.63 2.37 -3.61
CA ALA A 54 -18.49 2.31 -2.43
C ALA A 54 -19.83 3.05 -2.62
N SER A 55 -19.94 3.89 -3.65
CA SER A 55 -21.20 4.47 -4.12
C SER A 55 -22.07 3.50 -4.92
N LEU A 56 -21.63 2.26 -5.18
CA LEU A 56 -22.43 1.21 -5.80
C LEU A 56 -23.18 0.39 -4.73
N GLU A 57 -24.17 1.00 -4.10
CA GLU A 57 -25.10 0.29 -3.23
C GLU A 57 -26.01 -0.62 -4.08
N SER A 58 -25.79 -1.93 -4.05
CA SER A 58 -26.63 -2.87 -4.81
C SER A 58 -27.98 -3.05 -4.11
N LYS A 59 -29.07 -2.58 -4.72
CA LYS A 59 -30.41 -2.79 -4.18
C LYS A 59 -30.80 -4.27 -4.32
N ARG A 60 -30.99 -4.97 -3.20
CA ARG A 60 -31.48 -6.36 -3.20
C ARG A 60 -32.94 -6.37 -3.64
N THR A 61 -33.24 -7.00 -4.77
CA THR A 61 -34.61 -7.17 -5.28
C THR A 61 -35.31 -8.40 -4.70
N HIS A 62 -34.55 -9.34 -4.13
CA HIS A 62 -35.09 -10.57 -3.53
C HIS A 62 -34.26 -11.06 -2.35
N GLU A 63 -34.92 -11.67 -1.36
CA GLU A 63 -34.31 -12.08 -0.09
C GLU A 63 -33.29 -13.22 -0.22
N LYS A 64 -33.40 -14.02 -1.29
CA LYS A 64 -32.45 -15.10 -1.61
C LYS A 64 -31.22 -14.64 -2.38
N HIS A 65 -31.13 -13.35 -2.76
CA HIS A 65 -29.92 -12.85 -3.41
C HIS A 65 -28.77 -12.80 -2.41
N LEU A 66 -27.60 -13.30 -2.83
CA LEU A 66 -26.38 -13.24 -2.06
C LEU A 66 -26.02 -11.77 -1.77
N PRO A 67 -25.72 -11.41 -0.50
CA PRO A 67 -25.23 -10.07 -0.21
C PRO A 67 -23.86 -9.89 -0.87
N PHE A 68 -23.68 -8.78 -1.59
CA PHE A 68 -22.33 -8.30 -1.92
C PHE A 68 -21.71 -7.80 -0.61
N ASN A 69 -21.01 -8.70 0.09
CA ASN A 69 -20.31 -8.35 1.31
C ASN A 69 -19.02 -7.63 0.91
N HIS A 70 -18.92 -6.33 1.20
CA HIS A 70 -17.67 -5.60 1.06
C HIS A 70 -16.61 -6.32 1.90
N LEU A 71 -15.63 -6.92 1.22
CA LEU A 71 -14.50 -7.60 1.86
C LEU A 71 -13.75 -6.59 2.71
N ASN A 72 -13.89 -6.71 4.04
CA ASN A 72 -13.18 -6.01 5.11
C ASN A 72 -12.21 -4.91 4.63
N THR A 73 -12.75 -3.70 4.58
CA THR A 73 -12.09 -2.43 4.29
C THR A 73 -11.29 -1.97 5.51
N ASP A 74 -10.25 -2.68 5.90
CA ASP A 74 -9.41 -2.24 7.05
C ASP A 74 -7.91 -2.30 6.77
N GLN A 75 -7.50 -2.77 5.59
CA GLN A 75 -6.10 -2.84 5.23
C GLN A 75 -5.80 -1.90 4.05
N PRO A 76 -4.91 -0.90 4.22
CA PRO A 76 -4.62 0.12 3.20
C PRO A 76 -3.84 -0.42 1.99
N PHE A 77 -3.46 -1.69 2.00
CA PHE A 77 -2.69 -2.33 0.93
C PHE A 77 -2.99 -3.83 0.82
N ARG A 78 -2.70 -4.40 -0.34
CA ARG A 78 -2.83 -5.85 -0.60
C ARG A 78 -1.52 -6.40 -1.13
N THR A 79 -1.07 -7.52 -0.57
CA THR A 79 0.05 -8.29 -1.13
C THR A 79 -0.46 -9.20 -2.24
N VAL A 80 0.14 -9.12 -3.42
CA VAL A 80 -0.21 -9.91 -4.61
C VAL A 80 1.01 -10.70 -5.07
N SER A 81 0.82 -11.99 -5.37
CA SER A 81 1.87 -12.83 -5.96
C SER A 81 1.88 -12.67 -7.48
N ARG A 82 3.06 -12.49 -8.07
CA ARG A 82 3.22 -12.43 -9.53
C ARG A 82 3.21 -13.86 -10.09
N GLN A 83 2.09 -14.31 -10.64
CA GLN A 83 1.94 -15.70 -11.12
C GLN A 83 2.32 -15.90 -12.60
N HIS A 84 2.19 -14.87 -13.44
CA HIS A 84 2.27 -15.00 -14.92
C HIS A 84 3.62 -14.58 -15.53
N THR A 85 4.70 -14.62 -14.77
CA THR A 85 6.04 -14.30 -15.30
C THR A 85 7.01 -15.41 -14.90
N SER A 86 7.83 -15.88 -15.84
CA SER A 86 8.96 -16.76 -15.57
C SER A 86 10.19 -16.02 -16.06
N TYR A 87 11.01 -15.52 -15.15
CA TYR A 87 12.25 -14.81 -15.52
C TYR A 87 13.44 -15.76 -15.60
N ASN A 88 13.31 -16.98 -15.07
CA ASN A 88 14.43 -17.91 -14.95
C ASN A 88 14.02 -19.34 -15.36
N HIS A 89 14.99 -20.15 -15.82
CA HIS A 89 14.76 -21.53 -16.28
C HIS A 89 14.29 -22.48 -15.15
N ASN A 90 14.53 -22.10 -13.89
CA ASN A 90 14.14 -22.85 -12.69
C ASN A 90 12.72 -22.49 -12.17
N GLY A 91 11.95 -21.69 -12.91
CA GLY A 91 10.60 -21.26 -12.53
C GLY A 91 10.54 -20.14 -11.48
N ASN A 92 11.69 -19.59 -11.06
CA ASN A 92 11.73 -18.37 -10.27
C ASN A 92 11.42 -17.15 -11.17
N ASN A 93 10.71 -16.18 -10.60
CA ASN A 93 10.36 -14.94 -11.27
C ASN A 93 10.78 -13.67 -10.51
N VAL A 94 11.73 -13.79 -9.60
CA VAL A 94 12.43 -12.66 -9.00
C VAL A 94 13.53 -12.19 -9.96
N ASP A 95 13.60 -10.88 -10.15
CA ASP A 95 14.65 -10.19 -10.90
C ASP A 95 15.33 -9.20 -9.94
N ILE A 96 16.62 -9.43 -9.64
CA ILE A 96 17.34 -8.63 -8.64
C ILE A 96 17.46 -7.17 -9.04
N ASP A 97 17.71 -6.87 -10.32
CA ASP A 97 17.89 -5.50 -10.78
C ASP A 97 16.59 -4.71 -10.66
N LYS A 98 15.47 -5.37 -10.99
CA LYS A 98 14.13 -4.81 -10.81
C LYS A 98 13.78 -4.60 -9.34
N GLU A 99 14.05 -5.57 -8.47
CA GLU A 99 13.77 -5.45 -7.04
C GLU A 99 14.63 -4.36 -6.39
N MET A 100 15.89 -4.19 -6.81
CA MET A 100 16.76 -3.09 -6.37
C MET A 100 16.27 -1.71 -6.84
N ALA A 101 15.81 -1.61 -8.09
CA ALA A 101 15.20 -0.38 -8.59
C ALA A 101 13.92 0.00 -7.83
N GLU A 102 13.05 -0.99 -7.56
CA GLU A 102 11.85 -0.80 -6.74
C GLU A 102 12.18 -0.48 -5.28
N LEU A 103 13.28 -1.03 -4.73
CA LEU A 103 13.77 -0.68 -3.40
C LEU A 103 14.16 0.79 -3.31
N ALA A 104 14.97 1.26 -4.27
CA ALA A 104 15.40 2.65 -4.34
C ALA A 104 14.21 3.61 -4.47
N LYS A 105 13.26 3.27 -5.35
CA LYS A 105 12.00 4.02 -5.51
C LYS A 105 11.21 4.08 -4.21
N ASN A 106 11.06 2.94 -3.51
CA ASN A 106 10.33 2.88 -2.26
C ASN A 106 11.04 3.64 -1.13
N GLN A 107 12.37 3.68 -1.13
CA GLN A 107 13.17 4.44 -0.17
C GLN A 107 12.91 5.94 -0.31
N ILE A 108 12.95 6.47 -1.54
CA ILE A 108 12.64 7.88 -1.82
C ILE A 108 11.20 8.20 -1.42
N TYR A 109 10.26 7.30 -1.75
CA TYR A 109 8.85 7.45 -1.41
C TYR A 109 8.62 7.50 0.11
N TYR A 110 9.25 6.61 0.87
CA TYR A 110 9.17 6.57 2.33
C TYR A 110 9.72 7.85 2.97
N GLN A 111 10.89 8.32 2.50
CA GLN A 111 11.50 9.57 2.97
C GLN A 111 10.59 10.77 2.73
N ALA A 112 10.04 10.90 1.53
CA ALA A 112 9.10 11.97 1.20
C ALA A 112 7.84 11.95 2.09
N LEU A 113 7.30 10.77 2.41
CA LEU A 113 6.17 10.63 3.33
C LEU A 113 6.54 11.04 4.76
N ALA A 114 7.72 10.62 5.24
CA ALA A 114 8.22 10.98 6.57
C ALA A 114 8.41 12.50 6.71
N ASP A 115 8.99 13.15 5.71
CA ASP A 115 9.14 14.61 5.66
C ASP A 115 7.78 15.30 5.68
N ARG A 116 6.81 14.79 4.91
CA ARG A 116 5.46 15.36 4.84
C ARG A 116 4.71 15.26 6.17
N ILE A 117 4.78 14.11 6.83
CA ILE A 117 4.18 13.89 8.16
C ILE A 117 4.83 14.83 9.18
N SER A 118 6.16 14.93 9.17
CA SER A 118 6.91 15.82 10.07
C SER A 118 6.51 17.27 9.89
N GLY A 119 6.40 17.73 8.63
CA GLY A 119 5.91 19.07 8.31
C GLY A 119 4.49 19.32 8.81
N LYS A 120 3.60 18.32 8.73
CA LYS A 120 2.22 18.43 9.23
C LYS A 120 2.16 18.56 10.75
N PHE A 121 2.96 17.79 11.48
CA PHE A 121 3.08 17.91 12.93
C PHE A 121 3.65 19.26 13.35
N ASN A 122 4.65 19.77 12.63
CA ASN A 122 5.19 21.11 12.86
C ASN A 122 4.11 22.19 12.66
N SER A 123 3.33 22.12 11.57
CA SER A 123 2.22 23.06 11.37
C SER A 123 1.16 22.98 12.48
N LEU A 124 0.83 21.78 12.95
CA LEU A 124 -0.09 21.59 14.07
C LEU A 124 0.48 22.21 15.36
N LYS A 125 1.76 21.98 15.64
CA LYS A 125 2.46 22.55 16.79
C LYS A 125 2.45 24.09 16.74
N THR A 126 2.70 24.68 15.58
CA THR A 126 2.62 26.15 15.40
C THR A 126 1.20 26.68 15.60
N ALA A 127 0.19 25.97 15.10
CA ALA A 127 -1.21 26.38 15.25
C ALA A 127 -1.71 26.32 16.70
N VAL A 128 -1.31 25.28 17.46
CA VAL A 128 -1.71 25.08 18.86
C VAL A 128 -0.86 25.93 19.82
N GLY A 129 0.43 26.08 19.54
CA GLY A 129 1.38 26.78 20.41
C GLY A 129 1.19 28.30 20.45
N GLY A 130 0.29 28.86 19.63
CA GLY A 130 0.15 30.29 19.42
C GLY A 130 1.41 30.83 18.73
N GLY A 131 1.31 31.10 17.43
CA GLY A 131 2.38 31.79 16.72
C GLY A 131 2.80 33.02 17.53
N ARG A 132 4.08 33.06 17.93
CA ARG A 132 4.68 34.35 18.26
C ARG A 132 4.81 35.15 16.98
#